data_AF-A0A1Y1R2Q0-F1
#
_entry.id   AF-A0A1Y1R2Q0-F1
#
_cell.length_a   1.000
_cell.length_b   1.000
_cell.length_c   1.000
_cell.angle_alpha   90.00
_cell.angle_beta   90.00
_cell.angle_gamma   90.00
#
_symmetry.space_group_name_H-M   'P 1'
#
loop_
_entity.id
_entity.type
_entity.pdbx_description
1 polymer ?
#
loop_
_entity_poly.entity_id
_entity_poly.type
_entity_poly.pdbx_seq_one_letter_code
_entity_poly.pdbx_strand_id
1 'polypeptide(L)'
;MSLASVVMNVKFPLSVLIALLIPFCSGRWVDIESQAQIYTLSIAIKDILVFCLPFVVMSFVTACIMLLRWQTLVCLMLLIGAVVISNMMALWLGYAVSTLLIPVIDYPWDGNAQGQEGALCSLWRIHLPVLLTHKQALVVGFVVGIILNIRCHPTLRYVVLLAEDVSAFFLRYICIPLFPFLVLGFSFKLQADFVQQDVPFIFGSTFWLIMLLQMAVILLYFLMAAGFSWRKARFYLWRLFPAAVSAIGTSSSLYSMP
;
A
#
# COMPACT_ATOMS: atom_id res chain seq x y z
N MET A 1 -0.69 15.12 -23.17
CA MET A 1 -0.90 13.76 -22.64
C MET A 1 -0.76 12.76 -23.78
N SER A 2 0.37 12.05 -23.83
CA SER A 2 0.66 11.08 -24.92
C SER A 2 -0.02 9.74 -24.61
N LEU A 3 -0.67 9.13 -25.60
CA LEU A 3 -1.33 7.81 -25.57
C LEU A 3 -0.48 6.69 -24.91
N ALA A 4 0.84 6.83 -24.89
CA ALA A 4 1.75 5.91 -24.22
C ALA A 4 1.55 5.84 -22.69
N SER A 5 1.12 6.93 -22.04
CA SER A 5 0.87 6.92 -20.58
C SER A 5 -0.42 6.17 -20.22
N VAL A 6 -1.44 6.21 -21.08
CA VAL A 6 -2.71 5.51 -20.87
C VAL A 6 -2.56 4.00 -21.12
N VAL A 7 -1.80 3.60 -22.14
CA VAL A 7 -1.56 2.18 -22.45
C VAL A 7 -0.69 1.50 -21.39
N MET A 8 0.25 2.21 -20.77
CA MET A 8 0.99 1.66 -19.61
C MET A 8 0.12 1.59 -18.35
N ASN A 9 -0.83 2.51 -18.17
CA ASN A 9 -1.74 2.53 -17.01
C ASN A 9 -2.75 1.38 -16.98
N VAL A 10 -3.19 0.84 -18.12
CA VAL A 10 -4.10 -0.33 -18.13
C VAL A 10 -3.34 -1.65 -17.97
N LYS A 11 -2.09 -1.71 -18.46
CA LYS A 11 -1.24 -2.92 -18.38
C LYS A 11 -0.86 -3.27 -16.95
N PHE A 12 -0.63 -2.28 -16.08
CA PHE A 12 -0.19 -2.52 -14.71
C PHE A 12 -1.23 -3.25 -13.84
N PRO A 13 -2.46 -2.74 -13.63
CA PRO A 13 -3.46 -3.45 -12.82
C PRO A 13 -3.86 -4.79 -13.40
N LEU A 14 -3.93 -4.88 -14.73
CA LEU A 14 -4.22 -6.13 -15.41
C LEU A 14 -3.09 -7.15 -15.22
N SER A 15 -1.83 -6.71 -15.25
CA SER A 15 -0.68 -7.58 -14.94
C SER A 15 -0.66 -8.03 -13.49
N VAL A 16 -1.06 -7.18 -12.54
CA VAL A 16 -1.17 -7.55 -11.11
C VAL A 16 -2.31 -8.53 -10.89
N LEU A 17 -3.47 -8.30 -11.52
CA LEU A 17 -4.61 -9.21 -11.48
C LEU A 17 -4.26 -10.58 -12.07
N ILE A 18 -3.59 -10.61 -13.23
CA ILE A 18 -3.09 -11.84 -13.85
C ILE A 18 -2.10 -12.54 -12.93
N ALA A 19 -1.15 -11.81 -12.34
CA ALA A 19 -0.20 -12.37 -11.37
C ALA A 19 -0.88 -12.97 -10.13
N LEU A 20 -2.02 -12.43 -9.72
CA LEU A 20 -2.84 -12.97 -8.63
C LEU A 20 -3.60 -14.24 -9.03
N LEU A 21 -4.12 -14.28 -10.26
CA LEU A 21 -4.94 -15.39 -10.77
C LEU A 21 -4.13 -16.59 -11.25
N ILE A 22 -2.91 -16.37 -11.77
CA ILE A 22 -2.04 -17.45 -12.28
C ILE A 22 -1.84 -18.54 -11.21
N PRO A 23 -1.38 -18.22 -9.98
CA PRO A 23 -1.25 -19.23 -8.92
C PRO A 23 -2.57 -19.93 -8.64
N PHE A 24 -3.67 -19.20 -8.47
CA PHE A 24 -4.97 -19.79 -8.17
C PHE A 24 -5.41 -20.86 -9.19
N CYS A 25 -5.12 -20.64 -10.48
CA CYS A 25 -5.41 -21.59 -11.54
C CYS A 25 -4.35 -22.70 -11.70
N SER A 26 -3.06 -22.37 -11.59
CA SER A 26 -1.96 -23.27 -11.94
C SER A 26 -1.29 -23.97 -10.75
N GLY A 27 -1.47 -23.49 -9.52
CA GLY A 27 -0.71 -23.99 -8.36
C GLY A 27 -1.04 -25.41 -7.92
N ARG A 28 -2.12 -26.02 -8.42
CA ARG A 28 -2.35 -27.48 -8.29
C ARG A 28 -1.44 -28.32 -9.19
N TRP A 29 -0.81 -27.71 -10.19
CA TRP A 29 -0.01 -28.34 -11.25
C TRP A 29 1.48 -27.98 -11.16
N VAL A 30 1.85 -27.06 -10.26
CA VAL A 30 3.23 -26.58 -10.10
C VAL A 30 3.82 -27.21 -8.85
N ASP A 31 4.94 -27.93 -8.99
CA ASP A 31 5.65 -28.55 -7.88
C ASP A 31 6.10 -27.52 -6.83
N ILE A 32 6.14 -27.96 -5.57
CA ILE A 32 6.47 -27.14 -4.39
C ILE A 32 7.85 -26.47 -4.54
N GLU A 33 8.81 -27.16 -5.14
CA GLU A 33 10.17 -26.62 -5.37
C GLU A 33 10.17 -25.41 -6.33
N SER A 34 9.36 -25.45 -7.38
CA SER A 34 9.24 -24.37 -8.35
C SER A 34 8.55 -23.15 -7.73
N GLN A 35 7.54 -23.38 -6.88
CA GLN A 35 6.87 -22.31 -6.12
C GLN A 35 7.85 -21.64 -5.14
N ALA A 36 8.70 -22.43 -4.47
CA ALA A 36 9.70 -21.92 -3.53
C ALA A 36 10.77 -21.06 -4.21
N GLN A 37 11.19 -21.40 -5.43
CA GLN A 37 12.14 -20.60 -6.21
C GLN A 37 11.55 -19.23 -6.61
N ILE A 38 10.32 -19.21 -7.13
CA ILE A 38 9.63 -17.97 -7.51
C ILE A 38 9.43 -17.09 -6.27
N TYR A 39 8.98 -17.68 -5.16
CA TYR A 39 8.81 -16.96 -3.90
C TYR A 39 10.13 -16.37 -3.37
N THR A 40 11.22 -17.13 -3.45
CA THR A 40 12.56 -16.68 -3.04
C THR A 40 13.03 -15.48 -3.85
N LEU A 41 12.81 -15.50 -5.18
CA LEU A 41 13.13 -14.37 -6.05
C LEU A 41 12.29 -13.14 -5.69
N SER A 42 10.99 -13.32 -5.42
CA SER A 42 10.11 -12.23 -4.98
C SER A 42 10.53 -11.62 -3.63
N ILE A 43 11.06 -12.43 -2.70
CA ILE A 43 11.64 -11.91 -1.45
C ILE A 43 12.91 -11.10 -1.71
N ALA A 44 13.82 -11.59 -2.55
CA ALA A 44 15.04 -10.85 -2.89
C ALA A 44 14.72 -9.49 -3.52
N ILE A 45 13.75 -9.44 -4.45
CA ILE A 45 13.24 -8.19 -5.03
C ILE A 45 12.64 -7.29 -3.95
N LYS A 46 11.82 -7.86 -3.05
CA LYS A 46 11.20 -7.11 -1.95
C LYS A 46 12.26 -6.46 -1.07
N ASP A 47 13.32 -7.19 -0.70
CA ASP A 47 14.35 -6.68 0.19
C ASP A 47 15.15 -5.54 -0.46
N ILE A 48 15.45 -5.64 -1.77
CA ILE A 48 16.04 -4.56 -2.56
C ILE A 48 15.10 -3.34 -2.59
N LEU A 49 13.81 -3.56 -2.84
CA LEU A 49 12.81 -2.50 -2.91
C LEU A 49 12.68 -1.76 -1.56
N VAL A 50 12.61 -2.51 -0.46
CA VAL A 50 12.53 -1.97 0.90
C VAL A 50 13.81 -1.21 1.26
N PHE A 51 14.98 -1.65 0.79
CA PHE A 51 16.24 -0.93 0.97
C PHE A 51 16.26 0.42 0.23
N CYS A 52 15.72 0.50 -0.99
CA CYS A 52 15.67 1.75 -1.77
C CYS A 52 14.58 2.73 -1.32
N LEU A 53 13.50 2.22 -0.72
CA LEU A 53 12.31 3.01 -0.36
C LEU A 53 12.58 4.20 0.58
N PRO A 54 13.44 4.11 1.62
CA PRO A 54 13.86 5.24 2.44
C PRO A 54 14.39 6.43 1.63
N PHE A 55 15.26 6.18 0.65
CA PHE A 55 15.87 7.23 -0.17
C PHE A 55 14.82 7.92 -1.05
N VAL A 56 13.99 7.12 -1.70
CA VAL A 56 12.87 7.61 -2.52
C VAL A 56 11.94 8.49 -1.68
N VAL A 57 11.47 7.99 -0.54
CA VAL A 57 10.53 8.71 0.33
C VAL A 57 11.17 10.00 0.84
N MET A 58 12.43 9.95 1.27
CA MET A 58 13.15 11.13 1.73
C MET A 58 13.20 12.20 0.64
N SER A 59 13.65 11.85 -0.58
CA SER A 59 13.74 12.79 -1.71
C SER A 59 12.40 13.41 -2.08
N PHE A 60 11.36 12.60 -2.24
CA PHE A 60 10.01 13.11 -2.57
C PHE A 60 9.46 14.02 -1.47
N VAL A 61 9.51 13.59 -0.21
CA VAL A 61 8.99 14.38 0.91
C VAL A 61 9.76 15.70 1.05
N THR A 62 11.10 15.68 0.93
CA THR A 62 11.89 16.92 0.94
C THR A 62 11.50 17.86 -0.19
N ALA A 63 11.38 17.35 -1.42
CA ALA A 63 11.07 18.17 -2.59
C ALA A 63 9.67 18.78 -2.50
N CYS A 64 8.67 17.99 -2.12
CA CYS A 64 7.30 18.46 -1.92
C CYS A 64 7.25 19.61 -0.90
N ILE A 65 7.85 19.45 0.28
CA ILE A 65 7.79 20.46 1.34
C ILE A 65 8.61 21.69 0.98
N MET A 66 9.77 21.51 0.33
CA MET A 66 10.59 22.62 -0.14
C MET A 66 9.84 23.52 -1.14
N LEU A 67 8.97 22.96 -1.99
CA LEU A 67 8.19 23.70 -2.99
C LEU A 67 6.95 24.41 -2.40
N LEU A 68 6.51 24.05 -1.19
CA LEU A 68 5.33 24.65 -0.57
C LEU A 68 5.57 26.11 -0.16
N ARG A 69 4.55 26.96 -0.24
CA ARG A 69 4.63 28.32 0.33
C ARG A 69 4.35 28.25 1.83
N TRP A 70 4.83 29.23 2.60
CA TRP A 70 4.63 29.28 4.06
C TRP A 70 3.16 29.13 4.49
N GLN A 71 2.23 29.80 3.77
CA GLN A 71 0.80 29.67 4.02
C GLN A 71 0.26 28.26 3.75
N THR A 72 0.87 27.53 2.81
CA THR A 72 0.51 26.15 2.47
C THR A 72 1.02 25.14 3.52
N LEU A 73 2.12 25.44 4.22
CA LEU A 73 2.64 24.57 5.29
C LEU A 73 1.65 24.43 6.46
N VAL A 74 0.95 25.50 6.83
CA VAL A 74 -0.09 25.46 7.87
C VAL A 74 -1.23 24.53 7.45
N CYS A 75 -1.66 24.62 6.18
CA CYS A 75 -2.67 23.73 5.61
C CYS A 75 -2.19 22.27 5.58
N LEU A 76 -0.92 22.03 5.22
CA LEU A 76 -0.32 20.70 5.25
C LEU A 76 -0.30 20.11 6.67
N MET A 77 0.09 20.88 7.68
CA MET A 77 0.10 20.40 9.07
C MET A 77 -1.32 20.08 9.58
N LEU A 78 -2.30 20.91 9.23
CA LEU A 78 -3.71 20.65 9.55
C LEU A 78 -4.20 19.38 8.85
N LEU A 79 -3.85 19.19 7.58
CA LEU A 79 -4.18 17.99 6.82
C LEU A 79 -3.56 16.74 7.44
N ILE A 80 -2.27 16.78 7.80
CA ILE A 80 -1.59 15.66 8.48
C ILE A 80 -2.29 15.35 9.80
N GLY A 81 -2.62 16.36 10.60
CA GLY A 81 -3.38 16.19 11.84
C GLY A 81 -4.75 15.54 11.61
N ALA A 82 -5.48 15.99 10.59
CA ALA A 82 -6.76 15.40 10.22
C ALA A 82 -6.63 13.93 9.77
N VAL A 83 -5.59 13.60 8.99
CA VAL A 83 -5.29 12.22 8.57
C VAL A 83 -4.94 11.33 9.76
N VAL A 84 -4.15 11.83 10.72
CA VAL A 84 -3.80 11.07 11.93
C VAL A 84 -5.04 10.79 12.78
N ILE A 85 -5.88 11.82 13.02
CA ILE A 85 -7.13 11.66 13.78
C ILE A 85 -8.06 10.68 13.07
N SER A 86 -8.19 10.79 11.75
CA SER A 86 -8.99 9.87 10.93
C SER A 86 -8.49 8.44 11.06
N ASN A 87 -7.18 8.20 10.89
CA ASN A 87 -6.59 6.86 11.02
C ASN A 87 -6.74 6.29 12.43
N MET A 88 -6.58 7.11 13.48
CA MET A 88 -6.84 6.66 14.84
C MET A 88 -8.30 6.22 14.99
N MET A 89 -9.27 7.04 14.56
CA MET A 89 -10.69 6.68 14.63
C MET A 89 -10.99 5.38 13.88
N ALA A 90 -10.43 5.18 12.69
CA ALA A 90 -10.57 3.94 11.94
C ALA A 90 -9.97 2.73 12.68
N LEU A 91 -8.82 2.91 13.35
CA LEU A 91 -8.19 1.86 14.16
C LEU A 91 -9.06 1.48 15.37
N TRP A 92 -9.59 2.47 16.08
CA TRP A 92 -10.48 2.26 17.22
C TRP A 92 -11.77 1.55 16.81
N LEU A 93 -12.37 1.95 15.70
CA LEU A 93 -13.55 1.27 15.13
C LEU A 93 -13.21 -0.17 14.71
N GLY A 94 -12.09 -0.38 14.04
CA GLY A 94 -11.60 -1.71 13.66
C GLY A 94 -11.41 -2.63 14.86
N TYR A 95 -10.79 -2.11 15.93
CA TYR A 95 -10.61 -2.83 17.18
C TYR A 95 -11.96 -3.16 17.84
N ALA A 96 -12.85 -2.19 17.96
CA ALA A 96 -14.16 -2.39 18.56
C ALA A 96 -14.98 -3.46 17.79
N VAL A 97 -15.06 -3.35 16.46
CA VAL A 97 -15.78 -4.34 15.64
C VAL A 97 -15.12 -5.71 15.72
N SER A 98 -13.78 -5.78 15.66
CA SER A 98 -13.03 -7.02 15.81
C SER A 98 -13.36 -7.72 17.14
N THR A 99 -13.29 -7.02 18.27
CA THR A 99 -13.57 -7.60 19.59
C THR A 99 -15.02 -8.05 19.77
N LEU A 100 -15.99 -7.44 19.09
CA LEU A 100 -17.41 -7.72 19.23
C LEU A 100 -17.93 -8.78 18.24
N LEU A 101 -17.46 -8.76 16.99
CA LEU A 101 -17.97 -9.64 15.93
C LEU A 101 -17.17 -10.93 15.77
N ILE A 102 -15.86 -10.93 15.99
CA ILE A 102 -15.04 -12.15 15.86
C ILE A 102 -15.50 -13.29 16.79
N PRO A 103 -15.83 -13.06 18.08
CA PRO A 103 -16.32 -14.16 18.92
C PRO A 103 -17.73 -14.67 18.56
N VAL A 104 -18.50 -13.92 17.78
CA VAL A 104 -19.87 -14.29 17.35
C VAL A 104 -19.85 -15.09 16.04
N ILE A 105 -18.80 -14.93 15.24
CA ILE A 105 -18.55 -15.69 14.01
C ILE A 105 -17.75 -16.93 14.44
N ASP A 106 -18.45 -17.98 14.91
CA ASP A 106 -17.93 -19.29 15.37
C ASP A 106 -16.43 -19.50 15.18
N TYR A 107 -15.66 -19.27 16.24
CA TYR A 107 -14.20 -19.37 16.25
C TYR A 107 -13.77 -20.48 17.22
N PRO A 108 -13.72 -21.75 16.80
CA PRO A 108 -12.93 -22.74 17.49
C PRO A 108 -11.46 -22.52 17.09
N TRP A 109 -10.82 -21.53 17.68
CA TRP A 109 -9.36 -21.47 17.65
C TRP A 109 -8.84 -22.17 18.88
N ASP A 110 -8.49 -23.43 18.68
CA ASP A 110 -7.51 -24.04 19.54
C ASP A 110 -6.20 -23.26 19.37
N GLY A 111 -5.77 -22.58 20.44
CA GLY A 111 -4.48 -21.89 20.53
C GLY A 111 -3.25 -22.80 20.37
N ASN A 112 -3.46 -24.05 19.93
CA ASN A 112 -2.47 -25.08 19.66
C ASN A 112 -2.06 -25.20 18.19
N ALA A 113 -2.47 -24.28 17.31
CA ALA A 113 -1.75 -24.07 16.05
C ALA A 113 -0.39 -23.42 16.33
N GLN A 114 0.49 -24.12 17.07
CA GLN A 114 1.93 -23.95 16.93
C GLN A 114 2.21 -24.03 15.44
N GLY A 115 2.85 -22.99 14.89
CA GLY A 115 3.15 -22.88 13.47
C GLY A 115 3.81 -24.15 12.96
N GLN A 116 3.01 -25.03 12.35
CA GLN A 116 3.49 -26.25 11.72
C GLN A 116 4.18 -25.83 10.43
N GLU A 117 5.51 -25.95 10.47
CA GLU A 117 6.56 -26.29 9.49
C GLU A 117 6.23 -26.54 7.99
N GLY A 118 5.08 -26.13 7.47
CA GLY A 118 4.66 -26.29 6.06
C GLY A 118 4.56 -24.99 5.25
N ALA A 119 4.70 -23.82 5.90
CA ALA A 119 4.74 -22.54 5.18
C ALA A 119 5.94 -22.54 4.24
N LEU A 120 5.73 -22.27 2.95
CA LEU A 120 6.79 -22.16 1.94
C LEU A 120 7.95 -21.30 2.48
N CYS A 121 9.01 -21.98 2.90
CA CYS A 121 10.22 -21.34 3.38
C CYS A 121 11.02 -20.90 2.16
N SER A 122 11.43 -19.64 2.14
CA SER A 122 12.35 -19.16 1.12
C SER A 122 13.65 -19.95 1.23
N LEU A 123 14.10 -20.53 0.12
CA LEU A 123 15.30 -21.38 0.06
C LEU A 123 16.57 -20.60 0.43
N TRP A 124 16.56 -19.27 0.25
CA TRP A 124 17.63 -18.36 0.67
C TRP A 124 17.06 -16.97 0.98
N ARG A 125 17.68 -16.21 1.90
CA ARG A 125 17.35 -14.79 2.13
C ARG A 125 18.61 -13.95 2.10
N ILE A 126 18.58 -12.88 1.32
CA ILE A 126 19.58 -11.83 1.39
C ILE A 126 19.14 -10.88 2.51
N HIS A 127 19.76 -10.95 3.67
CA HIS A 127 19.60 -9.90 4.67
C HIS A 127 20.41 -8.67 4.28
N LEU A 128 19.76 -7.76 3.54
CA LEU A 128 20.27 -6.41 3.37
C LEU A 128 20.06 -5.63 4.69
N PRO A 129 21.10 -5.00 5.26
CA PRO A 129 20.96 -4.22 6.47
C PRO A 129 20.04 -3.02 6.22
N VAL A 130 19.01 -2.88 7.05
CA VAL A 130 18.09 -1.74 7.01
C VAL A 130 18.82 -0.52 7.57
N LEU A 131 19.43 0.28 6.70
CA LEU A 131 20.16 1.49 7.10
C LEU A 131 19.23 2.56 7.71
N LEU A 132 18.02 2.72 7.17
CA LEU A 132 16.99 3.64 7.65
C LEU A 132 15.63 2.97 7.53
N THR A 133 14.83 2.98 8.59
CA THR A 133 13.44 2.50 8.49
C THR A 133 12.62 3.52 7.70
N HIS A 134 11.69 3.06 6.84
CA HIS A 134 10.82 3.93 6.03
C HIS A 134 10.17 5.09 6.82
N LYS A 135 9.78 4.83 8.08
CA LYS A 135 9.21 5.85 8.99
C LYS A 135 10.22 6.95 9.33
N GLN A 136 11.46 6.59 9.62
CA GLN A 136 12.53 7.53 9.96
C GLN A 136 12.89 8.39 8.76
N ALA A 137 12.95 7.79 7.56
CA ALA A 137 13.20 8.52 6.32
C ALA A 137 12.13 9.58 6.03
N LEU A 138 10.86 9.28 6.32
CA LEU A 138 9.77 10.25 6.20
C LEU A 138 9.94 11.44 7.17
N VAL A 139 10.27 11.18 8.43
CA VAL A 139 10.51 12.24 9.43
C VAL A 139 11.73 13.09 9.06
N VAL A 140 12.83 12.46 8.67
CA VAL A 140 14.04 13.17 8.24
C VAL A 140 13.75 14.01 7.00
N GLY A 141 13.07 13.45 5.99
CA GLY A 141 12.69 14.18 4.79
C GLY A 141 11.77 15.36 5.10
N PHE A 142 10.87 15.19 6.08
CA PHE A 142 10.00 16.26 6.55
C PHE A 142 10.78 17.43 7.16
N VAL A 143 11.68 17.13 8.10
CA VAL A 143 12.51 18.13 8.79
C VAL A 143 13.44 18.85 7.80
N VAL A 144 14.14 18.10 6.94
CA VAL A 144 15.03 18.67 5.92
C VAL A 144 14.24 19.54 4.94
N GLY A 145 13.05 19.10 4.53
CA GLY A 145 12.17 19.87 3.66
C GLY A 145 11.78 21.23 4.24
N ILE A 146 11.44 21.29 5.54
CA ILE A 146 11.13 22.55 6.23
C ILE A 146 12.35 23.47 6.29
N ILE A 147 13.52 22.93 6.63
CA ILE A 147 14.76 23.71 6.74
C ILE A 147 15.10 24.35 5.39
N LEU A 148 15.00 23.60 4.29
CA LEU A 148 15.27 24.10 2.93
C LEU A 148 14.17 25.04 2.41
N ASN A 149 12.92 24.86 2.85
CA ASN A 149 11.86 25.79 2.53
C ASN A 149 12.13 27.19 3.12
N ILE A 150 12.63 27.24 4.36
CA ILE A 150 13.01 28.48 5.04
C ILE A 150 14.33 29.04 4.47
N ARG A 151 15.30 28.16 4.18
CA ARG A 151 16.62 28.52 3.65
C ARG A 151 16.63 28.45 2.12
N CYS A 152 16.30 29.57 1.49
CA CYS A 152 16.14 29.70 0.03
C CYS A 152 17.49 29.71 -0.74
N HIS A 153 18.32 28.66 -0.62
CA HIS A 153 19.56 28.56 -1.39
C HIS A 153 19.32 27.88 -2.75
N PRO A 154 19.60 28.53 -3.90
CA PRO A 154 19.24 28.02 -5.22
C PRO A 154 19.95 26.71 -5.58
N THR A 155 21.18 26.50 -5.13
CA THR A 155 21.93 25.27 -5.42
C THR A 155 21.37 24.04 -4.71
N LEU A 156 20.99 24.17 -3.43
CA LEU A 156 20.40 23.07 -2.66
C LEU A 156 19.04 22.68 -3.23
N ARG A 157 18.27 23.67 -3.70
CA ARG A 157 17.01 23.45 -4.38
C ARG A 157 17.17 22.62 -5.65
N TYR A 158 18.18 22.92 -6.46
CA TYR A 158 18.49 22.15 -7.66
C TYR A 158 18.86 20.68 -7.33
N VAL A 159 19.69 20.46 -6.30
CA VAL A 159 20.10 19.11 -5.88
C VAL A 159 18.90 18.28 -5.41
N VAL A 160 17.98 18.86 -4.64
CA VAL A 160 16.78 18.16 -4.17
C VAL A 160 15.84 17.78 -5.31
N LEU A 161 15.64 18.68 -6.28
CA LEU A 161 14.81 18.37 -7.46
C LEU A 161 15.45 17.28 -8.32
N LEU A 162 16.77 17.30 -8.50
CA LEU A 162 17.48 16.22 -9.20
C LEU A 162 17.32 14.88 -8.47
N ALA A 163 17.39 14.87 -7.14
CA ALA A 163 17.18 13.66 -6.33
C ALA A 163 15.73 13.14 -6.43
N GLU A 164 14.74 14.04 -6.50
CA GLU A 164 13.34 13.70 -6.78
C GLU A 164 13.20 13.06 -8.17
N ASP A 165 13.77 13.66 -9.21
CA ASP A 165 13.72 13.15 -10.58
C ASP A 165 14.35 11.75 -10.71
N VAL A 166 15.50 11.55 -10.07
CA VAL A 166 16.17 10.23 -10.01
C VAL A 166 15.29 9.21 -9.27
N SER A 167 14.65 9.63 -8.17
CA SER A 167 13.73 8.77 -7.41
C SER A 167 12.47 8.43 -8.21
N ALA A 168 11.94 9.37 -8.98
CA ALA A 168 10.80 9.18 -9.87
C ALA A 168 11.15 8.22 -11.02
N PHE A 169 12.34 8.36 -11.59
CA PHE A 169 12.86 7.44 -12.59
C PHE A 169 13.00 6.02 -12.01
N PHE A 170 13.61 5.89 -10.84
CA PHE A 170 13.74 4.60 -10.15
C PHE A 170 12.36 3.95 -9.90
N LEU A 171 11.38 4.71 -9.39
CA LEU A 171 10.03 4.20 -9.18
C LEU A 171 9.40 3.68 -10.48
N ARG A 172 9.49 4.48 -11.54
CA ARG A 172 8.80 4.20 -12.80
C ARG A 172 9.40 3.03 -13.57
N TYR A 173 10.73 2.92 -13.60
CA TYR A 173 11.43 1.94 -14.43
C TYR A 173 11.88 0.70 -13.68
N ILE A 174 11.98 0.74 -12.35
CA ILE A 174 12.42 -0.41 -11.54
C ILE A 174 11.26 -0.89 -10.67
N CYS A 175 10.69 -0.05 -9.80
CA CYS A 175 9.68 -0.52 -8.83
C CYS A 175 8.39 -1.01 -9.48
N ILE A 176 7.78 -0.21 -10.37
CA ILE A 176 6.49 -0.54 -11.01
C ILE A 176 6.56 -1.84 -11.81
N PRO A 177 7.53 -2.07 -12.72
CA PRO A 177 7.56 -3.32 -13.49
C PRO A 177 7.91 -4.56 -12.64
N LEU A 178 8.64 -4.41 -11.54
CA LEU A 178 8.98 -5.53 -10.64
C LEU A 178 7.81 -5.91 -9.71
N PHE A 179 6.89 -4.98 -9.44
CA PHE A 179 5.77 -5.20 -8.53
C PHE A 179 4.86 -6.39 -8.89
N PRO A 180 4.41 -6.60 -10.16
CA PRO A 180 3.61 -7.77 -10.51
C PRO A 180 4.36 -9.09 -10.29
N PHE A 181 5.69 -9.13 -10.49
CA PHE A 181 6.49 -10.32 -10.20
C PHE A 181 6.58 -10.60 -8.69
N LEU A 182 6.67 -9.55 -7.88
CA LEU A 182 6.59 -9.68 -6.42
C LEU A 182 5.24 -10.26 -6.01
N VAL A 183 4.14 -9.70 -6.51
CA VAL A 183 2.77 -10.19 -6.22
C VAL A 183 2.63 -11.66 -6.60
N LEU A 184 3.15 -12.07 -7.77
CA LEU A 184 3.08 -13.44 -8.26
C LEU A 184 3.68 -14.44 -7.26
N GLY A 185 4.91 -14.22 -6.79
CA GLY A 185 5.54 -15.12 -5.82
C GLY A 185 4.88 -15.13 -4.44
N PHE A 186 4.37 -13.99 -3.97
CA PHE A 186 3.58 -13.94 -2.73
C PHE A 186 2.21 -14.63 -2.89
N SER A 187 1.59 -14.57 -4.07
CA SER A 187 0.34 -15.27 -4.37
C SER A 187 0.52 -16.79 -4.40
N PHE A 188 1.64 -17.30 -4.93
CA PHE A 188 1.99 -18.71 -4.78
C PHE A 188 2.15 -19.12 -3.31
N LYS A 189 2.80 -18.29 -2.50
CA LYS A 189 2.91 -18.53 -1.06
C LYS A 189 1.54 -18.63 -0.40
N LEU A 190 0.67 -17.64 -0.65
CA LEU A 190 -0.68 -17.61 -0.13
C LEU A 190 -1.47 -18.87 -0.52
N GLN A 191 -1.37 -19.30 -1.78
CA GLN A 191 -2.06 -20.49 -2.24
C GLN A 191 -1.60 -21.77 -1.52
N ALA A 192 -0.29 -21.96 -1.33
CA ALA A 192 0.20 -23.12 -0.59
C ALA A 192 -0.28 -23.12 0.86
N ASP A 193 -0.29 -21.94 1.50
CA ASP A 193 -0.81 -21.76 2.86
C ASP A 193 -2.33 -22.10 2.91
N PHE A 194 -3.11 -21.75 1.88
CA PHE A 194 -4.55 -22.06 1.79
C PHE A 194 -4.88 -23.53 1.47
N VAL A 195 -3.98 -24.27 0.82
CA VAL A 195 -4.21 -25.69 0.47
C VAL A 195 -3.93 -26.62 1.66
N GLN A 196 -3.02 -26.23 2.55
CA GLN A 196 -2.57 -27.09 3.66
C GLN A 196 -3.38 -26.92 4.96
N GLN A 197 -4.11 -25.81 5.09
CA GLN A 197 -4.88 -25.50 6.29
C GLN A 197 -6.31 -25.21 5.84
N ASP A 198 -7.33 -25.76 6.51
CA ASP A 198 -8.79 -25.54 6.28
C ASP A 198 -9.23 -24.08 6.56
N VAL A 199 -8.50 -23.16 5.96
CA VAL A 199 -8.47 -21.73 6.14
C VAL A 199 -9.43 -20.95 5.21
N PRO A 200 -9.95 -21.47 4.07
CA PRO A 200 -10.70 -20.62 3.14
C PRO A 200 -12.04 -20.12 3.71
N PHE A 201 -12.69 -20.88 4.60
CA PHE A 201 -13.99 -20.49 5.18
C PHE A 201 -13.84 -19.35 6.21
N ILE A 202 -12.80 -19.40 7.06
CA ILE A 202 -12.54 -18.38 8.08
C ILE A 202 -12.09 -17.08 7.41
N PHE A 203 -11.16 -17.17 6.45
CA PHE A 203 -10.67 -16.00 5.72
C PHE A 203 -11.76 -15.35 4.86
N GLY A 204 -12.68 -16.14 4.28
CA GLY A 204 -13.80 -15.60 3.51
C GLY A 204 -14.74 -14.74 4.37
N SER A 205 -15.12 -15.22 5.54
CA SER A 205 -16.00 -14.48 6.46
C SER A 205 -15.34 -13.20 6.98
N THR A 206 -14.07 -13.29 7.42
CA THR A 206 -13.31 -12.12 7.89
C THR A 206 -13.05 -11.11 6.75
N PHE A 207 -12.81 -11.56 5.52
CA PHE A 207 -12.64 -10.68 4.37
C PHE A 207 -13.90 -9.85 4.08
N TRP A 208 -15.07 -10.49 4.06
CA TRP A 208 -16.35 -9.79 3.88
C TRP A 208 -16.62 -8.80 5.02
N LEU A 209 -16.28 -9.17 6.26
CA LEU A 209 -16.39 -8.28 7.41
C LEU A 209 -15.52 -7.03 7.25
N ILE A 210 -14.25 -7.19 6.84
CA ILE A 210 -13.33 -6.07 6.60
C ILE A 210 -13.86 -5.17 5.47
N MET A 211 -14.34 -5.76 4.37
CA MET A 211 -14.92 -5.01 3.25
C MET A 211 -16.16 -4.20 3.66
N LEU A 212 -17.07 -4.81 4.42
CA LEU A 212 -18.26 -4.13 4.95
C LEU A 212 -17.88 -3.01 5.91
N LEU A 213 -16.93 -3.25 6.80
CA LEU A 213 -16.46 -2.25 7.75
C LEU A 213 -15.80 -1.07 7.02
N GLN A 214 -14.96 -1.34 6.02
CA GLN A 214 -14.33 -0.31 5.19
C GLN A 214 -15.39 0.56 4.49
N MET A 215 -16.41 -0.06 3.88
CA MET A 215 -17.53 0.65 3.26
C MET A 215 -18.32 1.48 4.28
N ALA A 216 -18.57 0.94 5.47
CA ALA A 216 -19.28 1.63 6.54
C ALA A 216 -18.51 2.85 7.05
N VAL A 217 -17.20 2.73 7.24
CA VAL A 217 -16.32 3.83 7.67
C VAL A 217 -16.28 4.93 6.61
N ILE A 218 -16.13 4.59 5.32
CA ILE A 218 -16.18 5.56 4.23
C ILE A 218 -17.52 6.29 4.22
N LEU A 219 -18.64 5.56 4.31
CA LEU A 219 -19.97 6.15 4.37
C LEU A 219 -20.12 7.11 5.55
N LEU A 220 -19.62 6.73 6.72
CA LEU A 220 -19.66 7.55 7.94
C LEU A 220 -18.87 8.85 7.78
N TYR A 221 -17.66 8.81 7.21
CA TYR A 221 -16.89 10.03 6.93
C TYR A 221 -17.60 10.97 5.95
N PHE A 222 -18.19 10.43 4.88
CA PHE A 222 -18.95 11.25 3.92
C PHE A 222 -20.25 11.80 4.53
N LEU A 223 -20.88 11.06 5.44
CA LEU A 223 -22.08 11.51 6.14
C LEU A 223 -21.74 12.63 7.13
N MET A 224 -20.63 12.51 7.87
CA MET A 224 -20.10 13.57 8.73
C MET A 224 -19.76 14.83 7.91
N ALA A 225 -19.06 14.67 6.79
CA ALA A 225 -18.73 15.79 5.90
C ALA A 225 -19.96 16.46 5.28
N ALA A 226 -21.03 15.70 5.05
CA ALA A 226 -22.30 16.18 4.51
C ALA A 226 -23.26 16.77 5.57
N GLY A 227 -22.84 16.88 6.84
CA GLY A 227 -23.68 17.33 7.95
C GLY A 227 -24.90 16.43 8.18
N PHE A 228 -24.72 15.12 8.09
CA PHE A 228 -25.76 14.08 8.21
C PHE A 228 -26.89 14.16 7.19
N SER A 229 -26.73 14.92 6.10
CA SER A 229 -27.71 14.97 5.02
C SER A 229 -27.44 13.90 3.94
N TRP A 230 -28.31 12.88 3.90
CA TRP A 230 -28.19 11.75 2.95
C TRP A 230 -28.13 12.15 1.48
N ARG A 231 -28.83 13.24 1.09
CA ARG A 231 -28.81 13.74 -0.30
C ARG A 231 -27.43 14.29 -0.68
N LYS A 232 -26.78 15.05 0.20
CA LYS A 232 -25.44 15.61 -0.05
C LYS A 232 -24.36 14.53 0.05
N ALA A 233 -24.47 13.62 1.01
CA ALA A 233 -23.54 12.49 1.14
C ALA A 233 -23.53 11.62 -0.13
N ARG A 234 -24.71 11.27 -0.66
CA ARG A 234 -24.83 10.52 -1.91
C ARG A 234 -24.22 11.26 -3.09
N PHE A 235 -24.46 12.57 -3.18
CA PHE A 235 -23.88 13.41 -4.23
C PHE A 235 -22.35 13.47 -4.17
N TYR A 236 -21.76 13.57 -2.97
CA TYR A 236 -20.31 13.51 -2.79
C TYR A 236 -19.74 12.14 -3.13
N LEU A 237 -20.42 11.05 -2.73
CA LEU A 237 -19.99 9.69 -3.05
C LEU A 237 -20.02 9.42 -4.56
N TRP A 238 -21.05 9.90 -5.27
CA TRP A 238 -21.15 9.77 -6.73
C TRP A 238 -20.05 10.54 -7.47
N ARG A 239 -19.67 11.72 -6.96
CA ARG A 239 -18.56 12.50 -7.51
C ARG A 239 -17.20 11.87 -7.23
N LEU A 240 -17.06 11.18 -6.10
CA LEU A 240 -15.84 10.45 -5.77
C LEU A 240 -15.71 9.16 -6.58
N PHE A 241 -16.80 8.51 -6.95
CA PHE A 241 -16.80 7.21 -7.62
C PHE A 241 -15.78 7.08 -8.79
N PRO A 242 -15.71 8.00 -9.77
CA PRO A 242 -14.72 7.88 -10.85
C PRO A 242 -13.27 7.98 -10.34
N ALA A 243 -13.00 8.85 -9.35
CA ALA A 243 -11.69 8.98 -8.73
C ALA A 243 -11.34 7.75 -7.88
N ALA A 244 -12.31 7.19 -7.14
CA ALA A 244 -12.14 5.98 -6.35
C ALA A 244 -11.86 4.76 -7.24
N VAL A 245 -12.58 4.61 -8.36
CA VAL A 245 -12.34 3.55 -9.35
C VAL A 245 -10.94 3.68 -9.96
N SER A 246 -10.48 4.90 -10.27
CA SER A 246 -9.12 5.15 -10.75
C SER A 246 -8.06 4.83 -9.69
N ALA A 247 -8.28 5.21 -8.43
CA ALA A 247 -7.37 4.95 -7.32
C ALA A 247 -7.27 3.45 -6.99
N ILE A 248 -8.40 2.73 -6.96
CA ILE A 248 -8.43 1.28 -6.78
C ILE A 248 -7.74 0.59 -7.96
N GLY A 249 -7.99 1.07 -9.18
CA GLY A 249 -7.40 0.54 -10.41
C GLY A 249 -5.90 0.82 -10.57
N THR A 250 -5.31 1.73 -9.80
CA THR A 250 -3.86 2.03 -9.87
C THR A 250 -3.11 1.55 -8.63
N SER A 251 -3.80 1.25 -7.52
CA SER A 251 -3.23 0.77 -6.24
C SER A 251 -2.09 1.64 -5.67
N SER A 252 -1.86 2.81 -6.26
CA SER A 252 -0.74 3.70 -5.97
C SER A 252 -1.25 5.13 -5.93
N SER A 253 -1.18 5.74 -4.74
CA SER A 253 -1.75 7.06 -4.42
C SER A 253 -1.23 8.21 -5.29
N LEU A 254 -0.13 8.01 -6.01
CA LEU A 254 0.49 9.00 -6.90
C LEU A 254 -0.22 9.13 -8.26
N TYR A 255 -0.98 8.12 -8.70
CA TYR A 255 -1.61 8.11 -10.03
C TYR A 255 -3.05 8.64 -10.06
N SER A 256 -3.67 8.86 -8.89
CA SER A 256 -5.04 9.36 -8.78
C SER A 256 -5.14 10.88 -8.52
N MET A 257 -4.01 11.58 -8.50
CA MET A 257 -3.93 13.03 -8.32
C MET A 257 -4.13 13.90 -9.59
N PRO A 258 -4.09 13.41 -10.85
CA PRO A 258 -4.54 14.18 -12.00
C PRO A 258 -6.05 14.11 -12.23
#